data_AF-A0A7C6PI19-F1
#
_entry.id   AF-A0A7C6PI19-F1
#
_cell.length_a   1.000
_cell.length_b   1.000
_cell.length_c   1.000
_cell.angle_alpha   90.00
_cell.angle_beta   90.00
_cell.angle_gamma   90.00
#
_symmetry.space_group_name_H-M   'P 1'
#
loop_
_entity.id
_entity.type
_entity.pdbx_description
1 polymer ?
#
loop_
_entity_poly.entity_id
_entity_poly.type
_entity_poly.pdbx_seq_one_letter_code
_entity_poly.pdbx_strand_id
1 'polypeptide(L)'
;MPFVFREDGYFNMTKAAQAFGKQLNNFWKSPDTAEYVRVLEETHSIPMSIATMGRNGGTWAHPKLAIRFAQWLDVRFAVWCDSIIEDILTKKAELTITQPETPATVQVTQGLNPGFMLAIQQLAQGSNTRKGVIWACGNYMW
;
A
#
# COMPACT_ATOMS: atom_id res chain seq x y z
N MET A 1 -5.18 8.22 6.81
CA MET A 1 -6.16 7.86 5.75
C MET A 1 -5.41 7.06 4.69
N PRO A 2 -5.81 5.81 4.38
CA PRO A 2 -5.18 5.01 3.33
C PRO A 2 -5.56 5.53 1.93
N PHE A 3 -4.63 5.49 0.99
CA PHE A 3 -4.90 5.78 -0.43
C PHE A 3 -5.70 4.61 -1.02
N VAL A 4 -6.84 4.90 -1.64
CA VAL A 4 -7.69 3.88 -2.28
C VAL A 4 -7.40 3.90 -3.78
N PHE A 5 -6.88 2.80 -4.29
CA PHE A 5 -6.80 2.53 -5.72
C PHE A 5 -8.12 1.90 -6.16
N ARG A 6 -8.66 2.33 -7.31
CA ARG A 6 -9.78 1.65 -7.95
C ARG A 6 -9.27 0.38 -8.64
N GLU A 7 -10.17 -0.57 -8.90
CA GLU A 7 -9.87 -1.80 -9.66
C GLU A 7 -9.35 -1.51 -11.08
N ASP A 8 -9.67 -0.34 -11.63
CA ASP A 8 -9.19 0.17 -12.93
C ASP A 8 -7.75 0.71 -12.88
N GLY A 9 -7.11 0.75 -11.70
CA GLY A 9 -5.77 1.28 -11.49
C GLY A 9 -5.69 2.81 -11.46
N TYR A 10 -6.80 3.53 -11.59
CA TYR A 10 -6.83 4.99 -11.47
C TYR A 10 -6.65 5.42 -10.02
N PHE A 11 -5.97 6.55 -9.83
CA PHE A 11 -5.74 7.14 -8.52
C PHE A 11 -6.44 8.49 -8.38
N ASN A 12 -6.87 8.83 -7.17
CA ASN A 12 -7.58 10.08 -6.90
C ASN A 12 -6.59 11.24 -6.70
N MET A 13 -6.46 12.10 -7.72
CA MET A 13 -5.56 13.26 -7.68
C MET A 13 -6.01 14.32 -6.68
N THR A 14 -7.32 14.52 -6.53
CA THR A 14 -7.86 15.56 -5.64
C THR A 14 -7.49 15.28 -4.18
N LYS A 15 -7.67 14.05 -3.73
CA LYS A 15 -7.30 13.63 -2.36
C LYS A 15 -5.79 13.68 -2.15
N ALA A 16 -5.01 13.26 -3.15
CA ALA A 16 -3.56 13.33 -3.09
C ALA A 16 -3.06 14.79 -3.00
N ALA A 17 -3.55 15.69 -3.85
CA ALA A 17 -3.17 17.10 -3.80
C ALA A 17 -3.51 17.74 -2.43
N GLN A 18 -4.69 17.44 -1.89
CA GLN A 18 -5.10 17.91 -0.56
C GLN A 18 -4.18 17.42 0.56
N ALA A 19 -3.73 16.17 0.51
CA ALA A 19 -2.82 15.61 1.51
C ALA A 19 -1.46 16.33 1.56
N PHE A 20 -0.99 16.86 0.41
CA PHE A 20 0.24 17.66 0.30
C PHE A 20 -0.02 19.17 0.41
N GLY A 21 -1.24 19.59 0.74
CA GLY A 21 -1.61 21.01 0.87
C GLY A 21 -1.57 21.79 -0.45
N LYS A 22 -1.61 21.11 -1.61
CA LYS A 22 -1.56 21.73 -2.94
C LYS A 22 -2.95 21.79 -3.59
N GLN A 23 -3.17 22.81 -4.40
CA GLN A 23 -4.39 22.90 -5.22
C GLN A 23 -4.19 22.21 -6.55
N LEU A 24 -5.04 21.21 -6.85
CA LEU A 24 -4.98 20.45 -8.10
C LEU A 24 -5.08 21.34 -9.35
N ASN A 25 -5.81 22.46 -9.29
CA ASN A 25 -5.91 23.40 -10.41
C ASN A 25 -4.54 23.96 -10.83
N ASN A 26 -3.59 24.11 -9.91
CA ASN A 26 -2.25 24.61 -10.24
C ASN A 26 -1.45 23.60 -11.07
N PHE A 27 -1.71 22.29 -10.91
CA PHE A 27 -1.11 21.26 -11.73
C PHE A 27 -1.57 21.39 -13.19
N TRP A 28 -2.88 21.54 -13.40
CA TRP A 28 -3.48 21.66 -14.73
C TRP A 28 -3.24 23.00 -15.42
N LYS A 29 -3.03 24.07 -14.65
CA LYS A 29 -2.69 25.40 -15.19
C LYS A 29 -1.26 25.49 -15.73
N SER A 30 -0.38 24.57 -15.35
CA SER A 30 1.00 24.58 -15.81
C SER A 30 1.06 24.22 -17.30
N PRO A 31 1.70 25.05 -18.16
CA PRO A 31 1.82 24.77 -19.58
C PRO A 31 2.59 23.46 -19.83
N ASP A 32 3.66 23.21 -19.06
CA ASP A 32 4.46 21.98 -19.15
C ASP A 32 3.62 20.73 -18.87
N THR A 33 2.69 20.82 -17.91
CA THR A 33 1.79 19.70 -17.59
C THR A 33 0.81 19.46 -18.72
N ALA A 34 0.25 20.52 -19.30
CA ALA A 34 -0.69 20.41 -20.42
C ALA A 34 -0.04 19.76 -21.64
N GLU A 35 1.19 20.15 -21.97
CA GLU A 35 1.96 19.53 -23.05
C GLU A 35 2.28 18.06 -22.75
N TYR A 36 2.76 17.77 -21.53
CA TYR A 36 3.07 16.40 -21.13
C TYR A 36 1.86 15.47 -21.22
N VAL A 37 0.69 15.94 -20.76
CA VAL A 37 -0.56 15.17 -20.84
C VAL A 37 -0.99 14.97 -22.29
N ARG A 38 -0.89 15.99 -23.14
CA ARG A 38 -1.19 15.86 -24.58
C ARG A 38 -0.36 14.76 -25.23
N VAL A 39 0.96 14.77 -25.01
CA VAL A 39 1.87 13.77 -25.58
C VAL A 39 1.58 12.37 -25.02
N LEU A 40 1.24 12.26 -23.74
CA LEU A 40 0.84 10.97 -23.14
C LEU A 40 -0.46 10.43 -23.75
N GLU A 41 -1.46 11.29 -23.97
CA GLU A 41 -2.73 10.93 -24.61
C GLU A 41 -2.52 10.49 -26.05
N GLU A 42 -1.68 11.18 -26.82
CA GLU A 42 -1.30 10.79 -28.18
C GLU A 42 -0.59 9.43 -28.20
N THR A 43 0.37 9.22 -27.30
CA THR A 43 1.20 8.00 -27.27
C THR A 43 0.40 6.77 -26.88
N HIS A 44 -0.58 6.91 -25.98
CA HIS A 44 -1.32 5.79 -25.42
C HIS A 44 -2.77 5.70 -25.93
N SER A 45 -3.26 6.70 -26.66
CA SER A 45 -4.63 6.77 -27.17
C SER A 45 -5.71 6.57 -26.08
N ILE A 46 -5.41 6.99 -24.85
CA ILE A 46 -6.27 6.85 -23.66
C ILE A 46 -6.32 8.21 -22.96
N PRO A 47 -7.49 8.68 -22.49
CA PRO A 47 -7.59 9.91 -21.71
C PRO A 47 -6.84 9.78 -20.38
N MET A 48 -6.01 10.77 -20.03
CA MET A 48 -5.15 10.67 -18.84
C MET A 48 -5.87 11.06 -17.53
N SER A 49 -7.02 11.72 -17.62
CA SER A 49 -7.84 12.06 -16.46
C SER A 49 -9.33 11.96 -16.72
N ILE A 50 -10.07 11.58 -15.67
CA ILE A 50 -11.53 11.47 -15.66
C ILE A 50 -12.02 12.22 -14.42
N ALA A 51 -12.87 13.23 -14.63
CA ALA A 51 -13.55 13.92 -13.52
C ALA A 51 -14.85 13.18 -13.20
N THR A 52 -15.05 12.80 -11.94
CA THR A 52 -16.30 12.19 -11.47
C THR A 52 -16.95 13.09 -10.42
N MET A 53 -18.28 13.31 -10.53
CA MET A 53 -19.07 14.03 -9.54
C MET A 53 -19.70 13.07 -8.52
N GLY A 54 -19.98 13.54 -7.30
CA GLY A 54 -20.68 12.77 -6.25
C GLY A 54 -19.91 12.67 -4.92
N ARG A 55 -20.41 11.86 -3.98
CA ARG A 55 -19.88 11.73 -2.60
C ARG A 55 -18.43 11.23 -2.52
N ASN A 56 -18.02 10.40 -3.49
CA ASN A 56 -16.62 9.99 -3.70
C ASN A 56 -16.04 10.61 -5.00
N GLY A 57 -16.57 11.77 -5.38
CA GLY A 57 -16.13 12.51 -6.55
C GLY A 57 -14.71 13.04 -6.43
N GLY A 58 -14.17 13.48 -7.55
CA GLY A 58 -12.81 13.98 -7.69
C GLY A 58 -12.28 13.76 -9.10
N THR A 59 -11.09 14.29 -9.34
CA THR A 59 -10.34 14.00 -10.56
C THR A 59 -9.53 12.72 -10.34
N TRP A 60 -9.79 11.73 -11.17
CA TRP A 60 -9.08 10.47 -11.21
C TRP A 60 -8.10 10.51 -12.37
N ALA A 61 -6.86 10.08 -12.16
CA ALA A 61 -5.87 10.01 -13.22
C ALA A 61 -5.39 8.58 -13.45
N HIS A 62 -5.02 8.35 -14.71
CA HIS A 62 -4.42 7.11 -15.16
C HIS A 62 -3.04 6.92 -14.48
N PRO A 63 -2.64 5.70 -14.11
CA PRO A 63 -1.39 5.44 -13.37
C PRO A 63 -0.13 5.90 -14.11
N LYS A 64 -0.16 5.99 -15.44
CA LYS A 64 0.95 6.56 -16.24
C LYS A 64 1.24 8.04 -15.91
N LEU A 65 0.24 8.80 -15.47
CA LEU A 65 0.42 10.20 -15.04
C LEU A 65 0.91 10.30 -13.59
N ALA A 66 0.88 9.20 -12.81
CA ALA A 66 1.13 9.22 -11.38
C ALA A 66 2.54 9.72 -11.02
N ILE A 67 3.57 9.27 -11.74
CA ILE A 67 4.96 9.64 -11.45
C ILE A 67 5.15 11.15 -11.64
N ARG A 68 4.69 11.70 -12.78
CA ARG A 68 4.80 13.13 -13.06
C ARG A 68 4.02 13.96 -12.04
N PHE A 69 2.83 13.50 -11.65
CA PHE A 69 2.05 14.15 -10.62
C PHE A 69 2.74 14.11 -9.24
N ALA A 70 3.34 12.98 -8.86
CA ALA A 70 4.08 12.85 -7.61
C ALA A 70 5.32 13.76 -7.58
N GLN A 71 6.06 13.88 -8.68
CA GLN A 71 7.17 14.84 -8.81
C GLN A 71 6.72 16.30 -8.60
N TRP A 72 5.51 16.65 -9.03
CA TRP A 72 4.94 17.98 -8.79
C TRP A 72 4.48 18.20 -7.34
N LEU A 73 4.07 17.13 -6.64
CA LEU A 73 3.65 17.17 -5.24
C LEU A 73 4.83 17.41 -4.29
N ASP A 74 6.00 16.84 -4.56
CA ASP A 74 7.20 17.05 -3.75
C ASP A 74 8.45 17.16 -4.62
N VAL A 75 9.14 18.29 -4.52
CA VAL A 75 10.36 18.57 -5.25
C VAL A 75 11.51 17.66 -4.79
N ARG A 76 11.55 17.29 -3.50
CA ARG A 76 12.57 16.36 -2.99
C ARG A 76 12.38 14.96 -3.58
N PHE A 77 11.12 14.55 -3.71
CA PHE A 77 10.79 13.30 -4.40
C PHE A 77 11.20 13.34 -5.88
N ALA A 78 11.02 14.48 -6.56
CA ALA A 78 11.47 14.64 -7.94
C ALA A 78 13.00 14.45 -8.08
N VAL A 79 13.78 15.13 -7.24
CA VAL A 79 15.25 14.97 -7.23
C VAL A 79 15.66 13.53 -6.88
N TRP A 80 14.92 12.87 -5.98
CA TRP A 80 15.16 11.47 -5.69
C TRP A 80 14.92 10.57 -6.91
N CYS A 81 13.84 10.78 -7.68
CA CYS A 81 13.62 10.05 -8.93
C CYS A 81 14.79 10.21 -9.91
N ASP A 82 15.36 11.41 -10.01
CA ASP A 82 16.51 11.67 -10.88
C ASP A 82 17.74 10.87 -10.41
N SER A 83 18.00 10.81 -9.09
CA SER A 83 19.10 10.01 -8.54
C SER A 83 18.93 8.50 -8.81
N ILE A 84 17.70 7.99 -8.80
CA ILE A 84 17.42 6.59 -9.15
C ILE A 84 17.73 6.33 -10.62
N ILE A 85 17.44 7.28 -11.51
CA ILE A 85 17.79 7.18 -12.93
C ILE A 85 19.32 7.16 -13.09
N GLU A 86 20.05 8.02 -12.38
CA GLU A 86 21.52 8.04 -12.38
C GLU A 86 22.11 6.70 -11.91
N ASP A 87 21.55 6.10 -10.86
CA ASP A 87 21.99 4.81 -10.34
C ASP A 87 21.79 3.66 -11.34
N ILE A 88 20.67 3.69 -12.07
CA ILE A 88 20.37 2.74 -13.15
C ILE A 88 21.37 2.91 -14.30
N LEU A 89 21.64 4.14 -14.73
CA LEU A 89 22.59 4.43 -15.81
C LEU A 89 24.01 4.04 -15.44
N THR A 90 24.40 4.24 -14.18
CA THR A 90 25.75 3.94 -13.67
C THR A 90 25.94 2.44 -13.36
N LYS A 91 24.91 1.60 -13.57
CA LYS A 91 24.90 0.16 -13.25
C LYS A 91 25.25 -0.17 -11.79
N LYS A 92 25.10 0.79 -10.87
CA LYS A 92 25.30 0.56 -9.43
C LYS A 92 24.09 -0.07 -8.77
N ALA A 93 22.92 0.01 -9.41
CA ALA A 93 21.73 -0.69 -9.00
C ALA A 93 21.80 -2.15 -9.46
N GLU A 94 22.40 -3.01 -8.63
CA GLU A 94 22.07 -4.43 -8.67
C GLU A 94 20.60 -4.54 -8.22
N LEU A 95 19.69 -4.61 -9.20
CA LEU A 95 18.26 -4.78 -8.98
C LEU A 95 18.03 -6.17 -8.36
N THR A 96 18.23 -6.28 -7.05
CA THR A 96 17.65 -7.37 -6.28
C THR A 96 16.15 -7.09 -6.22
N ILE A 97 15.43 -7.46 -7.27
CA ILE A 97 13.99 -7.65 -7.20
C ILE A 97 13.80 -8.81 -6.23
N THR A 98 13.73 -8.51 -4.93
CA THR A 98 13.16 -9.45 -3.98
C THR A 98 11.69 -9.49 -4.34
N GLN A 99 11.34 -10.44 -5.20
CA GLN A 99 9.98 -10.87 -5.39
C GLN A 99 9.40 -11.11 -3.99
N PRO A 100 8.36 -10.39 -3.55
CA PRO A 100 7.55 -10.93 -2.47
C PRO A 100 6.90 -12.16 -3.09
N GLU A 101 7.50 -13.31 -2.84
CA GLU A 101 6.91 -14.61 -3.12
C GLU A 101 5.47 -14.55 -2.59
N THR A 102 4.53 -14.65 -3.53
CA THR A 102 3.15 -15.06 -3.31
C THR A 102 3.11 -16.13 -2.19
N PRO A 103 2.14 -16.12 -1.26
CA PRO A 103 2.05 -17.11 -0.18
C PRO A 103 1.80 -18.51 -0.74
N ALA A 104 2.85 -19.17 -1.22
CA ALA A 104 2.96 -20.61 -1.34
C ALA A 104 3.75 -21.05 -0.12
N THR A 105 3.13 -21.90 0.69
CA THR A 105 3.68 -22.52 1.90
C THR A 105 5.14 -22.95 1.75
N VAL A 106 6.08 -22.13 2.23
CA VAL A 106 7.46 -22.55 2.50
C VAL A 106 7.51 -22.99 3.96
N GLN A 107 7.59 -24.30 4.14
CA GLN A 107 7.90 -24.96 5.41
C GLN A 107 9.23 -24.40 5.92
N VAL A 108 9.21 -23.66 7.02
CA VAL A 108 10.44 -23.25 7.71
C VAL A 108 11.00 -24.49 8.39
N THR A 109 12.04 -25.09 7.82
CA THR A 109 12.87 -26.09 8.52
C THR A 109 13.67 -25.38 9.59
N GLN A 110 13.04 -25.06 10.72
CA GLN A 110 13.78 -24.66 11.91
C GLN A 110 14.39 -25.91 12.50
N GLY A 111 15.72 -25.99 12.47
CA GLY A 111 16.47 -26.86 13.36
C GLY A 111 16.15 -26.47 14.80
N LEU A 112 15.14 -27.12 15.36
CA LEU A 112 14.66 -26.88 16.71
C LEU A 112 15.57 -27.64 17.69
N ASN A 113 16.28 -26.88 18.53
CA ASN A 113 16.94 -27.42 19.71
C ASN A 113 15.93 -28.23 20.53
N PRO A 114 16.28 -29.46 20.98
CA PRO A 114 15.34 -30.40 21.60
C PRO A 114 14.66 -29.89 22.87
N GLY A 115 15.18 -28.83 23.51
CA GLY A 115 14.57 -28.19 24.68
C GLY A 115 13.27 -27.42 24.38
N PHE A 116 13.08 -26.91 23.15
CA PHE A 116 11.90 -26.11 22.80
C PHE A 116 10.64 -26.97 22.61
N MET A 117 10.81 -28.23 22.22
CA MET A 117 9.70 -29.18 22.00
C MET A 117 9.09 -29.69 23.31
N LEU A 118 9.86 -29.75 24.40
CA LEU A 118 9.34 -30.24 25.68
C LEU A 118 8.39 -29.23 26.34
N ALA A 119 8.68 -27.94 26.20
CA ALA A 119 7.88 -26.86 26.81
C ALA A 119 6.49 -26.73 26.17
N ILE A 120 6.38 -26.91 24.85
CA ILE A 120 5.10 -26.83 24.13
C ILE A 120 4.22 -28.05 24.47
N GLN A 121 4.81 -29.23 24.67
CA GLN A 121 4.07 -30.44 25.07
C GLN A 121 3.46 -30.31 26.48
N GLN A 122 4.15 -29.65 27.42
CA GLN A 122 3.72 -29.51 28.81
C GLN A 122 2.56 -28.52 28.99
N LEU A 123 2.47 -27.49 28.15
CA LEU A 123 1.34 -26.55 28.19
C LEU A 123 0.07 -27.11 27.52
N ALA A 124 0.19 -28.14 26.68
CA ALA A 124 -0.95 -28.76 25.98
C ALA A 124 -1.65 -29.88 26.78
N GLN A 125 -1.04 -30.42 27.85
CA GLN A 125 -1.61 -31.56 28.59
C GLN A 125 -2.02 -31.26 30.05
N GLY A 126 -2.06 -29.99 30.47
CA GLY A 126 -2.22 -29.63 31.88
C GLY A 126 -3.40 -28.73 32.24
N SER A 127 -4.66 -29.17 32.06
CA SER A 127 -5.68 -29.19 33.14
C SER A 127 -7.08 -29.54 32.60
N ASN A 128 -7.41 -30.82 32.57
CA ASN A 128 -8.79 -31.23 32.87
C ASN A 128 -8.76 -32.38 33.88
N THR A 129 -9.63 -32.25 34.88
CA THR A 129 -10.02 -33.19 35.93
C THR A 129 -9.08 -33.38 37.12
N ARG A 130 -9.56 -32.96 38.30
CA ARG A 130 -9.98 -33.91 39.35
C ARG A 130 -10.83 -33.24 40.45
N LYS A 131 -12.06 -33.79 40.57
CA LYS A 131 -12.84 -34.03 41.80
C LYS A 131 -13.64 -32.85 42.38
N GLY A 132 -14.95 -33.05 42.42
CA GLY A 132 -15.91 -32.11 42.97
C GLY A 132 -16.11 -32.22 44.48
N VAL A 133 -16.80 -31.21 45.03
CA VAL A 133 -17.56 -31.22 46.28
C VAL A 133 -18.68 -30.16 46.18
N ILE A 134 -19.92 -30.64 46.02
CA ILE A 134 -21.19 -30.31 46.72
C ILE A 134 -21.46 -28.91 47.35
N TRP A 135 -22.74 -28.47 47.22
CA TRP A 135 -23.51 -27.39 47.91
C TRP A 135 -23.17 -25.92 47.54
N ALA A 136 -24.09 -24.96 47.38
CA ALA A 136 -25.54 -24.90 47.35
C ALA A 136 -26.02 -23.46 47.05
N CYS A 137 -27.31 -23.35 46.70
CA CYS A 137 -28.24 -22.26 47.03
C CYS A 137 -28.02 -20.83 46.49
N GLY A 138 -29.08 -20.32 45.83
CA GLY A 138 -29.55 -18.94 46.04
C GLY A 138 -29.75 -18.13 44.76
N ASN A 139 -31.00 -17.68 44.56
CA ASN A 139 -31.50 -16.42 43.97
C ASN A 139 -30.43 -15.37 43.62
N TYR A 140 -30.60 -14.45 42.66
CA TYR A 140 -31.64 -13.41 42.52
C TYR A 140 -31.52 -12.85 41.07
N MET A 141 -32.58 -12.79 40.24
CA MET A 141 -33.34 -11.56 39.89
C MET A 141 -32.52 -10.28 40.16
N TRP A 142 -32.06 -9.49 39.18
CA TRP A 142 -32.77 -8.77 38.11
C TRP A 142 -31.91 -8.60 36.86
#